data_AF-A0A7R9JQ55-F1
#
_entry.id   AF-A0A7R9JQ55-F1
#
_cell.length_a   1.000
_cell.length_b   1.000
_cell.length_c   1.000
_cell.angle_alpha   90.00
_cell.angle_beta   90.00
_cell.angle_gamma   90.00
#
_symmetry.space_group_name_H-M   'P 1'
#
loop_
_entity.id
_entity.type
_entity.pdbx_description
1 polymer ?
#
loop_
_entity_poly.entity_id
_entity_poly.type
_entity_poly.pdbx_seq_one_letter_code
_entity_poly.pdbx_strand_id
1 'polypeptide(L)' 'MVSALGQSAVILTPPYFNLAEGRRITATATCGEDTQGPELYCKLVGANADRDVNINLIQGQVGVPPEGIH' A
#
# COMPACT_ATOMS: atom_id res chain seq x y z
N MET A 1 -6.49 46.87 -36.09
CA MET A 1 -5.48 46.23 -35.22
C MET A 1 -6.21 45.50 -34.13
N VAL A 2 -6.18 44.16 -34.12
CA VAL A 2 -6.75 43.37 -33.03
C VAL A 2 -5.69 43.26 -31.94
N SER A 3 -5.85 44.03 -30.86
CA SER A 3 -4.98 43.93 -29.69
C SER A 3 -5.19 42.56 -29.05
N ALA A 4 -4.17 41.71 -29.12
CA ALA A 4 -4.14 40.45 -28.39
C ALA A 4 -4.18 40.79 -26.90
N LEU A 5 -5.33 40.53 -26.26
CA LEU A 5 -5.44 40.55 -24.81
C LEU A 5 -4.50 39.46 -24.27
N GLY A 6 -3.43 39.89 -23.62
CA GLY A 6 -2.44 39.01 -23.01
C GLY A 6 -3.11 38.15 -21.95
N GLN A 7 -3.46 36.93 -22.32
CA GLN A 7 -3.96 35.94 -21.38
C GLN A 7 -2.75 35.43 -20.60
N SER A 8 -2.57 35.92 -19.36
CA SER A 8 -1.56 35.39 -18.46
C SER A 8 -1.89 33.92 -18.20
N ALA A 9 -1.09 33.02 -18.75
CA ALA A 9 -1.20 31.60 -18.48
C ALA A 9 -0.86 31.37 -17.00
N VAL A 10 -1.87 31.04 -16.19
CA VAL A 10 -1.70 30.65 -14.79
C VAL A 10 -1.59 29.14 -14.75
N ILE A 11 -0.51 28.63 -14.14
CA ILE A 11 -0.36 27.20 -13.89
C ILE A 11 -1.23 26.85 -12.68
N LEU A 12 -2.30 26.10 -12.92
CA LEU A 12 -3.15 25.57 -11.87
C LEU A 12 -2.65 24.16 -11.53
N THR A 13 -2.02 24.03 -10.37
CA THR A 13 -1.63 22.73 -9.81
C THR A 13 -2.74 22.31 -8.85
N PRO A 14 -3.72 21.49 -9.27
CA PRO A 14 -4.73 21.01 -8.34
C PRO A 14 -4.06 20.24 -7.20
N PRO A 15 -4.71 20.18 -6.02
CA PRO A 15 -4.16 19.43 -4.89
C PRO A 15 -3.97 17.97 -5.27
N TYR A 16 -2.90 17.37 -4.76
CA TYR A 16 -2.72 15.93 -4.85
C TYR A 16 -3.83 15.24 -4.06
N PHE A 17 -4.45 14.24 -4.67
CA PHE A 17 -5.48 13.44 -4.01
C PHE A 17 -5.35 11.98 -4.43
N ASN A 18 -5.88 11.09 -3.60
CA ASN A 18 -5.88 9.66 -3.90
C ASN A 18 -7.01 9.35 -4.90
N LEU A 19 -6.64 9.01 -6.14
CA LEU A 19 -7.60 8.68 -7.20
C LEU A 19 -8.49 7.48 -6.86
N ALA A 20 -8.02 6.57 -6.00
CA ALA A 20 -8.75 5.38 -5.59
C ALA A 20 -9.71 5.62 -4.43
N GLU A 21 -9.61 6.76 -3.74
CA GLU A 21 -10.44 7.07 -2.59
C GLU A 21 -11.93 7.14 -2.99
N GLY A 22 -12.78 6.41 -2.26
CA GLY A 22 -14.22 6.32 -2.53
C GLY A 22 -14.59 5.60 -3.84
N ARG A 23 -13.63 5.04 -4.57
CA ARG A 23 -13.89 4.29 -5.81
C ARG A 23 -14.18 2.82 -5.52
N ARG A 24 -15.11 2.24 -6.28
CA ARG A 24 -15.32 0.79 -6.32
C ARG A 24 -14.19 0.16 -7.13
N ILE A 25 -13.43 -0.74 -6.51
CA ILE A 25 -12.38 -1.53 -7.16
C ILE A 25 -12.93 -2.93 -7.46
N THR A 26 -12.54 -3.48 -8.61
CA THR A 26 -12.90 -4.84 -9.02
C THR A 26 -11.61 -5.64 -9.20
N ALA A 27 -11.60 -6.88 -8.71
CA ALA A 27 -10.49 -7.81 -8.86
C ALA A 27 -10.94 -9.02 -9.68
N THR A 28 -10.03 -9.56 -10.49
CA THR A 28 -10.28 -10.77 -11.28
C THR A 28 -10.03 -12.05 -10.48
N ALA A 29 -9.36 -11.94 -9.34
CA ALA A 29 -9.08 -13.04 -8.42
C ALA A 29 -9.00 -12.48 -6.99
N THR A 30 -9.51 -13.21 -6.01
CA THR A 30 -9.47 -12.85 -4.59
C THR A 30 -9.32 -14.14 -3.80
N CYS A 31 -8.47 -14.12 -2.77
CA CYS A 31 -8.26 -15.30 -1.93
C CYS A 31 -9.55 -15.69 -1.19
N GLY A 32 -9.76 -16.99 -1.00
CA GLY A 32 -10.95 -17.54 -0.35
C GLY A 32 -12.23 -17.55 -1.19
N GLU A 33 -12.21 -17.03 -2.41
CA GLU A 33 -13.28 -17.26 -3.38
C GLU A 33 -13.10 -18.64 -4.03
N ASP A 34 -14.21 -19.36 -4.26
CA ASP A 34 -14.24 -20.69 -4.90
C ASP A 34 -13.43 -21.82 -4.19
N THR A 35 -13.10 -21.67 -2.91
CA THR A 35 -12.40 -22.71 -2.12
C THR A 35 -13.30 -23.42 -1.13
N GLN A 36 -13.19 -24.76 -1.03
CA GLN A 36 -13.84 -25.53 0.02
C GLN A 36 -12.96 -25.51 1.29
N GLY A 37 -13.03 -24.40 2.04
CA GLY A 37 -12.28 -24.19 3.28
C GLY A 37 -11.23 -23.08 3.20
N PRO A 38 -10.45 -22.88 4.28
CA PRO A 38 -9.48 -21.80 4.37
C PRO A 38 -8.32 -21.97 3.38
N GLU A 39 -7.98 -20.89 2.69
CA GLU A 39 -6.84 -20.86 1.76
C GLU A 39 -5.53 -20.59 2.51
N LEU A 40 -4.48 -21.35 2.16
CA LEU A 40 -3.15 -21.22 2.77
C LEU A 40 -2.31 -20.19 2.00
N TYR A 41 -1.51 -19.41 2.72
CA TYR A 41 -0.53 -18.51 2.12
C TYR A 41 0.78 -18.51 2.90
N CYS A 42 1.87 -18.17 2.22
CA CYS A 42 3.19 -18.06 2.83
C CYS A 42 3.65 -16.60 2.80
N LYS A 43 4.08 -16.06 3.95
CA LYS A 43 4.79 -14.78 4.03
C LYS A 43 6.28 -15.04 4.12
N LEU A 44 7.02 -14.62 3.10
CA LEU A 44 8.48 -14.61 3.16
C LEU A 44 8.94 -13.42 3.99
N VAL A 45 9.89 -13.63 4.89
CA VAL A 45 10.54 -12.56 5.67
C VAL A 45 12.06 -12.66 5.44
N GLY A 46 12.73 -11.53 5.22
CA GLY A 46 14.20 -11.46 5.05
C GLY A 46 14.95 -11.67 6.37
N ALA A 47 16.28 -11.50 6.42
CA ALA A 47 17.13 -11.91 7.58
C ALA A 47 17.23 -10.98 8.81
N ASN A 48 16.85 -9.71 8.67
CA ASN A 48 16.75 -8.60 9.63
C ASN A 48 15.70 -8.56 10.75
N ALA A 49 15.50 -9.56 11.62
CA ALA A 49 14.37 -9.54 12.59
C ALA A 49 14.60 -8.70 13.78
N ASP A 50 14.01 -7.52 13.72
CA ASP A 50 13.69 -6.77 14.90
C ASP A 50 12.75 -7.59 15.82
N ARG A 51 13.11 -7.58 17.09
CA ARG A 51 13.05 -8.76 17.96
C ARG A 51 11.85 -8.72 18.88
N ASP A 52 10.67 -8.93 18.35
CA ASP A 52 9.58 -9.36 19.23
C ASP A 52 8.83 -10.50 18.60
N VAL A 53 9.22 -11.69 19.05
CA VAL A 53 8.23 -12.73 19.19
C VAL A 53 8.69 -13.84 20.11
N ASN A 54 7.78 -14.25 20.99
CA ASN A 54 7.59 -15.63 21.42
C ASN A 54 7.25 -16.52 20.20
N ILE A 55 8.16 -16.53 19.21
CA ILE A 55 8.16 -17.35 18.01
C ILE A 55 9.53 -18.00 18.01
N ASN A 56 9.54 -19.30 17.77
CA ASN A 56 10.76 -20.05 17.48
C ASN A 56 11.32 -19.55 16.14
N LEU A 57 12.04 -18.44 16.19
CA LEU A 57 12.63 -17.78 15.05
C LEU A 57 13.96 -18.46 14.72
N ILE A 58 14.00 -19.19 13.61
CA ILE A 58 15.26 -19.76 13.10
C ILE A 58 16.06 -18.61 12.48
N GLN A 59 17.33 -18.46 12.86
CA GLN A 59 18.19 -17.32 12.48
C GLN A 59 18.11 -17.00 10.99
N GLY A 60 17.62 -15.80 10.66
CA GLY A 60 17.42 -15.33 9.28
C GLY A 60 16.01 -14.85 8.92
N GLN A 61 15.16 -14.48 9.89
CA GLN A 61 13.86 -13.82 9.65
C GLN A 61 13.89 -12.35 10.08
N VAL A 62 12.89 -11.51 9.68
CA VAL A 62 12.64 -10.09 10.06
C VAL A 62 11.38 -9.89 10.92
N GLY A 63 11.42 -9.90 12.26
CA GLY A 63 10.39 -9.35 13.14
C GLY A 63 10.55 -7.84 13.28
N VAL A 64 9.60 -7.19 13.96
CA VAL A 64 9.63 -5.79 14.34
C VAL A 64 8.94 -5.70 15.71
N PRO A 65 9.49 -5.02 16.71
CA PRO A 65 8.96 -4.98 18.06
C PRO A 65 7.72 -4.09 18.11
N PRO A 66 6.80 -4.36 19.05
CA PRO A 66 5.48 -3.75 19.11
C PRO A 66 5.49 -2.32 19.66
N GLU A 67 6.61 -1.79 20.13
CA GLU A 67 6.71 -0.46 20.75
C GLU A 67 7.04 0.64 19.71
N GLY A 68 6.33 0.63 18.57
CA GLY A 68 6.64 1.49 17.42
C GLY A 68 5.51 2.41 16.94
N ILE A 69 4.44 2.60 17.71
CA ILE A 69 3.44 3.65 17.43
C ILE A 69 3.67 4.85 18.33
N HIS A 70 4.39 5.85 17.79
CA HIS A 70 4.08 7.27 17.96
C HIS A 70 4.39 8.01 16.65
#